data_AF-A0A226BV00-F1
#
_entry.id   AF-A0A226BV00-F1
#
_cell.length_a   1.000
_cell.length_b   1.000
_cell.length_c   1.000
_cell.angle_alpha   90.00
_cell.angle_beta   90.00
_cell.angle_gamma   90.00
#
_symmetry.space_group_name_H-M   'P 1'
#
loop_
_entity.id
_entity.type
_entity.pdbx_description
1 polymer ?
#
loop_
_entity_poly.entity_id
_entity_poly.type
_entity_poly.pdbx_seq_one_letter_code
_entity_poly.pdbx_strand_id
1 'polypeptide(L)' 'MDYLNNIPTSRKNKHLNDFERGQIELLHKQGYSPYAIGKILNRAPNTIRNELKRGTVTQIKAL' A
#
# COMPACT_ATOMS: atom_id res chain seq x y z
N MET A 1 -29.08 20.33 -12.49
CA MET A 1 -28.28 19.94 -11.31
C MET A 1 -27.78 18.53 -11.57
N ASP A 2 -26.70 18.43 -12.33
CA ASP A 2 -26.15 17.16 -12.79
C ASP A 2 -25.21 16.61 -11.72
N TYR A 3 -25.68 15.59 -11.01
CA TYR A 3 -24.87 14.86 -10.03
C TYR A 3 -23.85 13.99 -10.78
N LEU A 4 -22.72 14.59 -11.15
CA LEU A 4 -21.56 13.90 -11.69
C LEU A 4 -20.92 13.05 -10.58
N ASN A 5 -21.46 11.85 -10.36
CA ASN A 5 -20.87 10.81 -9.51
C ASN A 5 -19.64 10.19 -10.20
N ASN A 6 -18.66 11.02 -10.58
CA ASN A 6 -17.36 10.54 -11.01
C ASN A 6 -16.53 10.17 -9.77
N ILE A 7 -16.95 9.11 -9.08
CA ILE A 7 -16.09 8.40 -8.16
C ILE A 7 -15.11 7.66 -9.08
N PRO A 8 -13.84 8.08 -9.20
CA PRO A 8 -12.89 7.29 -9.96
C PRO A 8 -12.79 5.98 -9.20
N THR A 9 -13.39 4.92 -9.75
CA THR A 9 -13.33 3.59 -9.17
C THR A 9 -11.85 3.25 -9.12
N SER A 10 -11.26 3.38 -7.93
CA SER A 10 -9.85 3.05 -7.70
C SER A 10 -9.65 1.66 -8.28
N ARG A 11 -8.88 1.56 -9.37
CA ARG A 11 -8.72 0.32 -10.14
C ARG A 11 -8.36 -0.79 -9.16
N LYS A 12 -9.33 -1.70 -8.93
CA LYS A 12 -9.15 -2.82 -8.02
C LYS A 12 -7.96 -3.65 -8.53
N ASN A 13 -7.18 -4.22 -7.62
CA ASN A 13 -6.02 -5.09 -7.92
C ASN A 13 -4.76 -4.39 -8.47
N LYS A 14 -4.55 -3.09 -8.23
CA LYS A 14 -3.24 -2.49 -8.51
C LYS A 14 -2.21 -3.03 -7.51
N HIS A 15 -1.20 -3.73 -8.02
CA HIS A 15 -0.04 -4.16 -7.23
C HIS A 15 0.78 -2.95 -6.79
N LEU A 16 1.43 -3.07 -5.62
CA LEU A 16 2.44 -2.10 -5.20
C LEU A 16 3.58 -2.08 -6.24
N ASN A 17 4.03 -0.88 -6.61
CA ASN A 17 5.29 -0.71 -7.32
C ASN A 17 6.45 -0.54 -6.33
N ASP A 18 7.68 -0.58 -6.82
CA ASP A 18 8.87 -0.56 -5.94
C ASP A 18 9.02 0.76 -5.19
N PHE A 19 8.59 1.88 -5.78
CA PHE A 19 8.57 3.17 -5.10
C PHE A 19 7.59 3.18 -3.92
N GLU A 20 6.38 2.65 -4.11
CA GLU A 20 5.37 2.51 -3.07
C GLU A 20 5.84 1.57 -1.95
N ARG A 21 6.56 0.50 -2.29
CA ARG A 21 7.19 -0.38 -1.29
C ARG A 21 8.21 0.38 -0.45
N GLY A 22 9.09 1.16 -1.09
CA GLY A 22 10.06 2.00 -0.38
C GLY A 22 9.39 3.03 0.53
N GLN A 23 8.29 3.65 0.09
CA GLN A 23 7.50 4.57 0.91
C GLN A 23 6.88 3.89 2.14
N ILE A 24 6.34 2.68 1.96
CA ILE A 24 5.78 1.88 3.06
C ILE A 24 6.85 1.59 4.10
N GLU A 25 8.03 1.14 3.68
CA GLU A 25 9.13 0.82 4.60
C GLU A 25 9.63 2.07 5.34
N LEU A 26 9.82 3.18 4.63
CA LEU A 26 10.25 4.45 5.21
C LEU A 26 9.26 4.97 6.27
N LEU A 27 7.97 5.00 5.94
CA LEU A 27 6.94 5.47 6.88
C LEU A 27 6.81 4.54 8.08
N HIS A 28 6.95 3.23 7.88
CA HIS A 28 6.95 2.27 8.99
C HIS A 28 8.16 2.49 9.92
N LYS A 29 9.35 2.75 9.36
CA LYS A 29 10.56 3.10 10.13
C LYS A 29 10.40 4.41 10.92
N GLN A 30 9.58 5.34 10.43
CA GLN A 30 9.21 6.57 11.14
C GLN A 30 8.16 6.35 12.26
N GLY A 31 7.67 5.12 12.45
CA GLY A 31 6.72 4.78 13.51
C GLY A 31 5.25 4.92 13.12
N TYR A 32 4.93 5.15 11.85
CA TYR A 32 3.54 5.22 11.41
C TYR A 32 2.86 3.86 11.43
N SER A 33 1.60 3.84 11.88
CA SER A 33 0.78 2.62 11.85
C SER A 33 0.41 2.24 10.40
N PRO A 34 0.19 0.95 10.09
CA PRO A 34 -0.24 0.52 8.76
C PRO A 34 -1.52 1.20 8.26
N TYR A 35 -2.38 1.62 9.19
CA TYR A 35 -3.59 2.38 8.87
C TYR A 35 -3.27 3.81 8.42
N ALA A 36 -2.38 4.51 9.13
CA ALA A 36 -1.94 5.85 8.75
C ALA A 36 -1.22 5.84 7.40
N ILE A 37 -0.34 4.86 7.17
CA ILE A 37 0.35 4.65 5.89
C ILE A 37 -0.67 4.41 4.77
N GLY A 38 -1.69 3.58 5.02
CA GLY A 38 -2.77 3.33 4.06
C GLY A 38 -3.54 4.59 3.66
N LYS A 39 -3.79 5.51 4.62
CA LYS A 39 -4.40 6.81 4.30
C LYS A 39 -3.49 7.69 3.45
N ILE A 40 -2.19 7.76 3.78
CA ILE A 40 -1.20 8.58 3.05
C ILE A 40 -1.04 8.09 1.60
N LEU A 41 -0.90 6.79 1.40
CA LEU A 41 -0.64 6.19 0.09
C LEU A 41 -1.92 5.83 -0.68
N ASN A 42 -3.09 6.12 -0.11
CA ASN A 42 -4.39 5.69 -0.61
C ASN A 42 -4.43 4.18 -0.92
N ARG A 43 -4.03 3.37 0.07
CA ARG A 43 -4.00 1.91 0.02
C ARG A 43 -4.75 1.28 1.18
N ALA A 44 -5.29 0.09 0.93
CA ALA A 44 -5.91 -0.69 1.97
C ALA A 44 -4.87 -1.04 3.06
N PRO A 45 -5.21 -0.92 4.36
CA PRO A 45 -4.28 -1.24 5.44
C PRO A 45 -3.84 -2.71 5.44
N ASN A 46 -4.67 -3.62 4.90
CA ASN A 46 -4.28 -5.01 4.65
C ASN A 46 -3.13 -5.12 3.65
N THR A 47 -3.13 -4.32 2.58
CA THR A 47 -2.04 -4.29 1.60
C THR A 47 -0.73 -3.85 2.26
N ILE A 48 -0.79 -2.82 3.12
CA ILE A 48 0.38 -2.35 3.86
C ILE A 48 0.92 -3.43 4.81
N ARG A 49 0.05 -4.06 5.60
CA ARG A 49 0.44 -5.17 6.49
C ARG A 49 1.08 -6.33 5.74
N ASN A 50 0.50 -6.71 4.61
CA ASN A 50 1.03 -7.79 3.78
C ASN A 50 2.41 -7.44 3.22
N GLU A 51 2.63 -6.19 2.79
CA GLU A 51 3.93 -5.73 2.33
C GLU A 51 4.97 -5.74 3.44
N LEU A 52 4.65 -5.17 4.61
CA LEU A 52 5.56 -5.19 5.76
C LEU A 52 5.92 -6.62 6.16
N LYS A 53 4.93 -7.53 6.18
CA LYS A 53 5.16 -8.96 6.44
C LYS A 53 6.08 -9.58 5.38
N ARG A 54 5.92 -9.22 4.09
CA ARG A 54 6.81 -9.70 3.02
C ARG A 54 8.24 -9.16 3.17
N GLY A 55 8.42 -7.89 3.53
CA GLY A 55 9.72 -7.28 3.77
C GLY A 55 10.45 -7.87 4.98
N THR A 56 9.72 -8.39 5.97
CA THR A 56 10.30 -9.11 7.12
C THR A 56 10.60 -10.59 6.87
N VAL A 57 10.13 -11.14 5.75
CA VAL A 57 10.28 -12.58 5.44
C VAL A 57 11.25 -12.74 4.28
N THR A 58 12.25 -13.59 4.45
CA THR A 58 13.18 -13.97 3.38
C THR A 58 12.40 -14.58 2.22
N GLN A 59 12.29 -13.86 1.11
CA GLN A 59 11.62 -14.35 -0.10
C GLN A 59 12.53 -15.36 -0.80
N ILE A 60 12.10 -16.62 -0.90
CA ILE A 60 12.78 -17.61 -1.75
C ILE A 60 12.44 -17.24 -3.19
N LYS A 61 13.37 -16.62 -3.92
CA LYS A 61 13.24 -16.50 -5.38
C LYS A 61 13.40 -17.90 -5.97
N ALA A 62 12.35 -18.41 -6.62
CA ALA A 62 12.52 -19.55 -7.51
C ALA A 62 13.54 -19.15 -8.59
N LEU A 63 14.62 -19.93 -8.70
CA LEU A 63 15.66 -19.80 -9.73
C LEU A 63 15.11 -20.20 -11.10
#